data_AF-A0A847IIM4-F1
#
_entry.id   AF-A0A847IIM4-F1
#
_cell.length_a   1.000
_cell.length_b   1.000
_cell.length_c   1.000
_cell.angle_alpha   90.00
_cell.angle_beta   90.00
_cell.angle_gamma   90.00
#
_symmetry.space_group_name_H-M   'P 1'
#
loop_
_entity.id
_entity.type
_entity.pdbx_description
1 polymer ?
#
loop_
_entity_poly.entity_id
_entity_poly.type
_entity_poly.pdbx_seq_one_letter_code
_entity_poly.pdbx_strand_id
1 'polypeptide(L)'
;MSVTHNGKTYQLVMFDLDDTLAPSKTAMSDEMVELFRELLSGSLGCIISGGQYGQFQSQVLDRLGDFPDRANLHLMPTNGTRYIRWNGDAWDTVYAEDLSADQKSRAMAVVEEGARELGLWEEQTWGPILEDRGSQVTFSALGQSAPVDAKAAWDPDGRKKESLRAYAAERLTDLEVRSGGSTSVDITAKGIDKAYGARRLMEILGLDLDDILFFGDRLDEGGNDRPVADLGIDAIAVHGWEDTFAKLGAIVRG
;
A
#
# COMPACT_ATOMS: atom_id res chain seq x y z
N MET A 1 -7.89 -21.57 -11.90
CA MET A 1 -8.12 -20.15 -11.57
C MET A 1 -6.93 -19.39 -12.10
N SER A 2 -7.12 -18.61 -13.16
CA SER A 2 -6.05 -17.87 -13.81
C SER A 2 -6.62 -16.88 -14.83
N VAL A 3 -5.86 -15.84 -15.15
CA VAL A 3 -6.10 -14.96 -16.31
C VAL A 3 -5.04 -15.19 -17.38
N THR A 4 -5.33 -14.82 -18.63
CA THR A 4 -4.33 -14.87 -19.71
C THR A 4 -4.07 -13.47 -20.24
N HIS A 5 -2.81 -13.09 -20.34
CA HIS A 5 -2.38 -11.82 -20.92
C HIS A 5 -1.14 -12.04 -21.79
N ASN A 6 -1.16 -11.55 -23.03
CA ASN A 6 -0.09 -11.71 -24.02
C ASN A 6 0.40 -13.16 -24.21
N GLY A 7 -0.51 -14.13 -24.14
CA GLY A 7 -0.20 -15.55 -24.33
C GLY A 7 0.42 -16.26 -23.12
N LYS A 8 0.56 -15.56 -21.99
CA LYS A 8 0.97 -16.13 -20.70
C LYS A 8 -0.21 -16.23 -19.75
N THR A 9 -0.23 -17.27 -18.93
CA THR A 9 -1.29 -17.54 -17.95
C THR A 9 -0.77 -17.21 -16.55
N TYR A 10 -1.54 -16.42 -15.80
CA TYR A 10 -1.19 -15.96 -14.46
C TYR A 10 -2.23 -16.47 -13.47
N GLN A 11 -1.79 -17.05 -12.35
CA GLN A 11 -2.68 -17.55 -11.30
C GLN A 11 -3.22 -16.43 -10.42
N LEU A 12 -2.42 -15.36 -10.27
CA LEU A 12 -2.73 -14.23 -9.40
C LEU A 12 -2.51 -12.90 -10.13
N VAL A 13 -3.46 -11.99 -9.97
CA VAL A 13 -3.29 -10.59 -10.38
C VAL A 13 -3.12 -9.73 -9.12
N MET A 14 -1.99 -9.04 -9.04
CA MET A 14 -1.61 -8.18 -7.93
C MET A 14 -1.78 -6.71 -8.33
N PHE A 15 -2.25 -5.88 -7.41
CA PHE A 15 -2.53 -4.47 -7.66
C PHE A 15 -1.94 -3.61 -6.55
N ASP A 16 -1.37 -2.47 -6.91
CA ASP A 16 -1.40 -1.33 -6.00
C ASP A 16 -2.86 -0.87 -5.76
N LEU A 17 -3.08 -0.11 -4.69
CA LEU A 17 -4.39 0.41 -4.33
C LEU A 17 -4.61 1.83 -4.86
N ASP A 18 -3.86 2.80 -4.32
CA ASP A 18 -4.06 4.21 -4.59
C ASP A 18 -3.62 4.54 -6.03
N ASP A 19 -4.44 5.30 -6.75
CA ASP A 19 -4.26 5.66 -8.17
C ASP A 19 -4.12 4.46 -9.14
N THR A 20 -4.38 3.24 -8.65
CA THR A 20 -4.42 2.00 -9.44
C THR A 20 -5.81 1.35 -9.40
N LEU A 21 -6.38 1.04 -8.25
CA LEU A 21 -7.74 0.49 -8.12
C LEU A 21 -8.78 1.55 -7.76
N ALA A 22 -8.36 2.64 -7.13
CA ALA A 22 -9.20 3.76 -6.77
C ALA A 22 -8.40 5.07 -6.83
N PRO A 23 -9.05 6.24 -6.95
CA PRO A 23 -8.36 7.50 -6.69
C PRO A 23 -7.71 7.47 -5.31
N SER A 24 -6.51 8.03 -5.17
CA SER A 24 -5.78 8.00 -3.90
C SER A 24 -6.67 8.33 -2.69
N LYS A 25 -6.65 7.45 -1.69
CA LYS A 25 -7.37 7.56 -0.42
C LYS A 25 -8.90 7.59 -0.53
N THR A 26 -9.44 7.17 -1.66
CA THR A 26 -10.89 7.18 -1.96
C THR A 26 -11.39 5.77 -2.23
N ALA A 27 -12.70 5.55 -2.07
CA ALA A 27 -13.30 4.23 -2.30
C ALA A 27 -13.36 3.85 -3.79
N MET A 28 -13.26 2.54 -4.07
CA MET A 28 -13.44 2.02 -5.42
C MET A 28 -14.82 2.38 -5.99
N SER A 29 -14.86 2.71 -7.27
CA SER A 29 -16.09 2.96 -8.02
C SER A 29 -16.93 1.68 -8.16
N ASP A 30 -18.24 1.82 -8.41
CA ASP A 30 -19.13 0.67 -8.58
C ASP A 30 -18.70 -0.21 -9.77
N GLU A 31 -18.26 0.40 -10.87
CA GLU A 31 -17.78 -0.34 -12.05
C GLU A 31 -16.49 -1.11 -11.79
N MET A 32 -15.56 -0.54 -11.03
CA MET A 32 -14.35 -1.26 -10.62
C MET A 32 -14.69 -2.42 -9.68
N VAL A 33 -15.64 -2.24 -8.75
CA VAL A 33 -16.13 -3.31 -7.87
C VAL A 33 -16.67 -4.49 -8.67
N GLU A 34 -17.48 -4.24 -9.70
CA GLU A 34 -18.04 -5.28 -10.56
C GLU A 34 -16.94 -6.04 -11.31
N LEU A 35 -16.03 -5.32 -11.97
CA LEU A 35 -14.91 -5.91 -12.71
C LEU A 35 -13.98 -6.71 -11.78
N PHE A 36 -13.71 -6.21 -10.58
CA PHE A 36 -12.84 -6.88 -9.61
C PHE A 36 -13.48 -8.17 -9.09
N ARG A 37 -14.81 -8.20 -8.88
CA ARG A 37 -15.52 -9.44 -8.54
C ARG A 37 -15.47 -10.46 -9.69
N GLU A 38 -15.62 -10.01 -10.94
CA GLU A 38 -15.47 -10.89 -12.12
C GLU A 38 -14.07 -11.51 -12.16
N LEU A 39 -13.02 -10.72 -11.94
CA LEU A 39 -11.64 -11.19 -11.84
C LEU A 39 -11.50 -12.28 -10.77
N LEU A 40 -12.02 -12.02 -9.57
CA LEU A 40 -11.92 -12.93 -8.43
C LEU A 40 -12.72 -14.23 -8.61
N SER A 41 -13.74 -14.26 -9.48
CA SER A 41 -14.44 -15.49 -9.83
C SER A 41 -13.58 -16.45 -10.67
N GLY A 42 -12.58 -15.92 -11.39
CA GLY A 42 -11.73 -16.67 -12.30
C GLY A 42 -10.28 -16.84 -11.85
N SER A 43 -9.78 -16.04 -10.90
CA SER A 43 -8.37 -15.97 -10.52
C SER A 43 -8.17 -15.53 -9.06
N LEU A 44 -6.94 -15.63 -8.55
CA LEU A 44 -6.59 -14.98 -7.29
C LEU A 44 -6.34 -13.49 -7.53
N GLY A 45 -6.75 -12.66 -6.57
CA GLY A 45 -6.45 -11.23 -6.57
C GLY A 45 -5.65 -10.86 -5.31
N CYS A 46 -4.64 -10.01 -5.46
CA CYS A 46 -3.93 -9.43 -4.32
C CYS A 46 -3.92 -7.90 -4.41
N ILE A 47 -4.25 -7.22 -3.32
CA ILE A 47 -4.03 -5.78 -3.19
C ILE A 47 -2.88 -5.57 -2.22
N ILE A 48 -1.84 -4.86 -2.65
CA ILE A 48 -0.68 -4.50 -1.82
C ILE A 48 -0.52 -2.99 -1.79
N SER A 49 -0.37 -2.39 -0.62
CA SER A 49 -0.24 -0.95 -0.47
C SER A 49 0.51 -0.60 0.81
N GLY A 50 1.12 0.59 0.85
CA GLY A 50 1.67 1.16 2.08
C GLY A 50 0.59 1.58 3.10
N GLY A 51 -0.68 1.62 2.69
CA GLY A 51 -1.82 1.92 3.56
C GLY A 51 -2.01 0.89 4.68
N GLN A 52 -2.60 1.33 5.79
CA GLN A 52 -3.01 0.44 6.89
C GLN A 52 -4.28 -0.34 6.58
N TYR A 53 -4.58 -1.40 7.33
CA TYR A 53 -5.78 -2.22 7.10
C TYR A 53 -7.10 -1.42 7.06
N GLY A 54 -7.25 -0.36 7.87
CA GLY A 54 -8.43 0.52 7.80
C GLY A 54 -8.63 1.21 6.44
N GLN A 55 -7.56 1.45 5.69
CA GLN A 55 -7.63 1.96 4.33
C GLN A 55 -8.22 0.91 3.38
N PHE A 56 -7.77 -0.35 3.48
CA PHE A 56 -8.32 -1.46 2.71
C PHE A 56 -9.79 -1.70 3.05
N GLN A 57 -10.14 -1.60 4.34
CA GLN A 57 -11.53 -1.73 4.79
C GLN A 57 -12.43 -0.71 4.10
N SER A 58 -12.11 0.58 4.23
CA SER A 58 -12.95 1.67 3.71
C SER A 58 -12.95 1.79 2.19
N GLN A 59 -11.82 1.52 1.53
CA GLN A 59 -11.71 1.69 0.08
C GLN A 59 -12.20 0.48 -0.71
N VAL A 60 -11.97 -0.72 -0.18
CA VAL A 60 -12.15 -1.98 -0.92
C VAL A 60 -13.23 -2.83 -0.26
N LEU A 61 -13.04 -3.25 0.98
CA LEU A 61 -13.89 -4.29 1.58
C LEU A 61 -15.33 -3.83 1.81
N ASP A 62 -15.53 -2.60 2.28
CA ASP A 62 -16.86 -2.02 2.47
C ASP A 62 -17.61 -1.86 1.13
N ARG A 63 -16.88 -1.69 0.03
CA ARG A 63 -17.43 -1.59 -1.33
C ARG A 63 -17.72 -2.96 -1.94
N LEU A 64 -16.81 -3.92 -1.75
CA LEU A 64 -16.98 -5.30 -2.20
C LEU A 64 -18.09 -6.02 -1.43
N GLY A 65 -18.41 -5.63 -0.20
CA GLY A 65 -19.48 -6.24 0.59
C GLY A 65 -19.38 -7.77 0.65
N ASP A 66 -20.53 -8.45 0.64
CA ASP A 66 -20.58 -9.90 0.51
C ASP A 66 -20.56 -10.33 -0.96
N PHE A 67 -19.68 -11.28 -1.29
CA PHE A 67 -19.65 -11.98 -2.57
C PHE A 67 -19.07 -13.41 -2.42
N PRO A 68 -19.42 -14.36 -3.32
CA PRO A 68 -19.06 -15.77 -3.17
C PRO A 68 -17.54 -16.02 -3.15
N ASP A 69 -16.79 -15.33 -4.00
CA ASP A 69 -15.38 -15.61 -4.29
C ASP A 69 -14.38 -14.82 -3.42
N ARG A 70 -14.83 -14.26 -2.29
CA ARG A 70 -13.98 -13.43 -1.41
C ARG A 70 -12.76 -14.14 -0.83
N ALA A 71 -12.78 -15.47 -0.77
CA ALA A 71 -11.64 -16.29 -0.37
C ALA A 71 -10.44 -16.23 -1.35
N ASN A 72 -10.68 -15.72 -2.56
CA ASN A 72 -9.68 -15.54 -3.61
C ASN A 72 -8.95 -14.18 -3.51
N LEU A 73 -9.41 -13.29 -2.62
CA LEU A 73 -8.80 -11.99 -2.39
C LEU A 73 -7.80 -12.04 -1.23
N HIS A 74 -6.61 -11.54 -1.50
CA HIS A 74 -5.49 -11.41 -0.60
C HIS A 74 -5.19 -9.92 -0.35
N LEU A 75 -5.02 -9.52 0.90
CA LEU A 75 -4.74 -8.12 1.25
C LEU A 75 -3.38 -8.03 1.95
N MET A 76 -2.52 -7.15 1.46
CA MET A 76 -1.18 -6.91 1.99
C MET A 76 -0.99 -5.43 2.38
N PRO A 77 -1.58 -4.97 3.50
CA PRO A 77 -1.33 -3.64 4.02
C PRO A 77 0.14 -3.44 4.41
N THR A 78 0.53 -2.18 4.55
CA THR A 78 1.88 -1.79 5.02
C THR A 78 2.99 -2.52 4.24
N ASN A 79 2.86 -2.53 2.90
CA ASN A 79 3.74 -3.20 1.93
C ASN A 79 3.97 -4.70 2.23
N GLY A 80 2.97 -5.37 2.78
CA GLY A 80 3.04 -6.80 3.07
C GLY A 80 3.77 -7.17 4.36
N THR A 81 3.97 -6.23 5.29
CA THR A 81 4.29 -6.59 6.70
C THR A 81 3.08 -7.13 7.45
N ARG A 82 1.89 -6.99 6.86
CA ARG A 82 0.66 -7.65 7.31
C ARG A 82 0.02 -8.36 6.13
N TYR A 83 -0.58 -9.50 6.41
CA TYR A 83 -1.34 -10.25 5.42
C TYR A 83 -2.68 -10.68 6.00
N ILE A 84 -3.75 -10.32 5.30
CA ILE A 84 -5.12 -10.59 5.69
C ILE A 84 -5.79 -11.41 4.58
N ARG A 85 -6.56 -12.42 4.98
CA ARG A 85 -7.34 -13.26 4.07
C ARG A 85 -8.68 -13.64 4.71
N TRP A 86 -9.69 -13.86 3.88
CA TRP A 86 -10.94 -14.48 4.32
C TRP A 86 -10.72 -15.94 4.74
N ASN A 87 -11.13 -16.30 5.96
CA ASN A 87 -10.97 -17.66 6.50
C ASN A 87 -12.21 -18.55 6.37
N GLY A 88 -13.31 -18.02 5.82
CA GLY A 88 -14.62 -18.68 5.75
C GLY A 88 -15.71 -17.87 6.46
N ASP A 89 -15.36 -17.21 7.57
CA ASP A 89 -16.30 -16.45 8.41
C ASP A 89 -15.93 -14.97 8.55
N ALA A 90 -14.64 -14.64 8.54
CA ALA A 90 -14.15 -13.28 8.71
C ALA A 90 -12.85 -13.03 7.94
N TRP A 91 -12.55 -11.74 7.75
CA TRP A 91 -11.21 -11.31 7.37
C TRP A 91 -10.27 -11.48 8.55
N ASP A 92 -9.27 -12.36 8.39
CA ASP A 92 -8.37 -12.76 9.46
C ASP A 92 -6.93 -12.39 9.14
N THR A 93 -6.17 -11.98 10.17
CA THR A 93 -4.77 -11.63 10.04
C THR A 93 -3.93 -12.89 10.08
N VAL A 94 -3.41 -13.31 8.92
CA VAL A 94 -2.54 -14.48 8.80
C VAL A 94 -1.18 -14.24 9.45
N TYR A 95 -0.62 -13.04 9.28
CA TYR A 95 0.54 -12.57 10.04
C TYR A 95 0.56 -11.04 10.14
N ALA A 96 1.29 -10.56 11.16
CA ALA A 96 1.65 -9.17 11.34
C ALA A 96 3.07 -9.07 11.90
N GLU A 97 3.95 -8.38 11.17
CA GLU A 97 5.35 -8.15 11.51
C GLU A 97 5.48 -6.78 12.17
N ASP A 98 4.96 -6.69 13.39
CA ASP A 98 4.93 -5.46 14.15
C ASP A 98 6.34 -5.03 14.59
N LEU A 99 6.56 -3.70 14.61
CA LEU A 99 7.72 -3.12 15.27
C LEU A 99 7.69 -3.46 16.77
N SER A 100 8.86 -3.73 17.35
CA SER A 100 8.97 -3.90 18.80
C SER A 100 8.57 -2.61 19.54
N ALA A 101 8.18 -2.74 20.82
CA ALA A 101 7.83 -1.59 21.65
C ALA A 101 8.95 -0.56 21.74
N ASP A 102 10.21 -1.01 21.77
CA ASP A 102 11.39 -0.14 21.71
C ASP A 102 11.46 0.64 20.39
N GLN A 103 11.37 -0.06 19.26
CA GLN A 103 11.43 0.57 17.93
C GLN A 103 10.33 1.60 17.75
N LYS A 104 9.10 1.30 18.18
CA LYS A 104 7.97 2.23 18.12
C LYS A 104 8.23 3.48 18.94
N SER A 105 8.64 3.30 20.20
CA SER A 105 8.92 4.40 21.12
C SER A 105 10.04 5.30 20.59
N ARG A 106 11.15 4.69 20.14
CA ARG A 106 12.27 5.44 19.53
C ARG A 106 11.86 6.16 18.25
N ALA A 107 11.12 5.50 17.36
CA ALA A 107 10.65 6.10 16.12
C ALA A 107 9.79 7.34 16.36
N MET A 108 8.80 7.23 17.28
CA MET A 108 7.95 8.36 17.65
C MET A 108 8.74 9.51 18.28
N ALA A 109 9.65 9.20 19.20
CA ALA A 109 10.47 10.22 19.86
C ALA A 109 11.37 10.97 18.86
N VAL A 110 12.07 10.24 18.00
CA VAL A 110 13.01 10.82 17.02
C VAL A 110 12.28 11.69 16.00
N VAL A 111 11.13 11.24 15.49
CA VAL A 111 10.39 12.03 14.48
C VAL A 111 9.71 13.25 15.10
N GLU A 112 9.25 13.17 16.36
CA GLU A 112 8.74 14.34 17.08
C GLU A 112 9.85 15.36 17.33
N GLU A 113 11.00 14.93 17.88
CA GLU A 113 12.14 15.79 18.12
C GLU A 113 12.60 16.48 16.83
N GLY A 114 12.81 15.69 15.77
CA GLY A 114 13.22 16.21 14.47
C GLY A 114 12.21 17.20 13.88
N ALA A 115 10.92 16.91 13.96
CA ALA A 115 9.88 17.82 13.48
C ALA A 115 9.88 19.14 14.26
N ARG A 116 10.13 19.12 15.58
CA ARG A 116 10.24 20.34 16.39
C ARG A 116 11.49 21.13 16.07
N GLU A 117 12.65 20.48 16.00
CA GLU A 117 13.94 21.13 15.70
C GLU A 117 13.96 21.78 14.31
N LEU A 118 13.34 21.12 13.33
CA LEU A 118 13.25 21.61 11.96
C LEU A 118 12.11 22.63 11.76
N GLY A 119 11.31 22.93 12.79
CA GLY A 119 10.17 23.86 12.69
C GLY A 119 9.01 23.33 11.85
N LEU A 120 8.85 22.01 11.78
CA LEU A 120 7.84 21.28 11.03
C LEU A 120 6.68 20.76 11.90
N TRP A 121 6.77 20.94 13.22
CA TRP A 121 5.73 20.52 14.15
C TRP A 121 4.58 21.53 14.19
N GLU A 122 3.40 21.10 13.74
CA GLU A 122 2.19 21.93 13.73
C GLU A 122 1.40 21.75 15.03
N GLU A 123 0.80 22.82 15.54
CA GLU A 123 -0.05 22.75 16.76
C GLU A 123 -1.53 22.55 16.44
N GLN A 124 -1.98 23.03 15.28
CA GLN A 124 -3.37 22.97 14.83
C GLN A 124 -3.51 21.92 13.73
N THR A 125 -3.90 20.72 14.12
CA THR A 125 -3.94 19.57 13.22
C THR A 125 -5.33 18.93 13.14
N TRP A 126 -5.57 18.26 12.02
CA TRP A 126 -6.72 17.40 11.82
C TRP A 126 -6.39 15.99 12.32
N GLY A 127 -6.56 15.79 13.63
CA GLY A 127 -6.24 14.53 14.29
C GLY A 127 -4.75 14.40 14.68
N PRO A 128 -4.35 13.21 15.16
CA PRO A 128 -3.00 12.97 15.65
C PRO A 128 -1.93 13.16 14.57
N ILE A 129 -0.79 13.73 14.94
CA ILE A 129 0.40 13.84 14.07
C ILE A 129 1.11 12.49 13.98
N LEU A 130 1.27 11.80 15.11
CA LEU A 130 1.90 10.49 15.20
C LEU A 130 0.86 9.38 15.29
N GLU A 131 1.08 8.30 14.55
CA GLU A 131 0.21 7.13 14.56
C GLU A 131 1.06 5.84 14.62
N ASP A 132 0.74 4.95 15.57
CA ASP A 132 1.22 3.57 15.61
C ASP A 132 0.29 2.68 14.78
N ARG A 133 0.82 2.04 13.74
CA ARG A 133 0.09 1.09 12.87
C ARG A 133 0.53 -0.36 13.09
N GLY A 134 1.29 -0.60 14.16
CA GLY A 134 1.89 -1.88 14.51
C GLY A 134 3.22 -2.12 13.80
N SER A 135 3.20 -2.39 12.50
CA SER A 135 4.39 -2.60 11.66
C SER A 135 5.02 -1.30 11.13
N GLN A 136 4.36 -0.17 11.40
CA GLN A 136 4.75 1.14 10.90
C GLN A 136 4.42 2.23 11.94
N VAL A 137 5.29 3.23 12.04
CA VAL A 137 4.97 4.51 12.68
C VAL A 137 4.88 5.56 11.58
N THR A 138 3.81 6.36 11.60
CA THR A 138 3.63 7.45 10.64
C THR A 138 3.57 8.79 11.35
N PHE A 139 4.42 9.71 10.92
CA PHE A 139 4.26 11.14 11.16
C PHE A 139 3.46 11.76 10.03
N SER A 140 2.48 12.62 10.34
CA SER A 140 1.70 13.41 9.39
C SER A 140 1.65 14.84 9.89
N ALA A 141 2.33 15.77 9.21
CA ALA A 141 2.54 17.14 9.70
C ALA A 141 1.25 17.88 10.07
N LEU A 142 0.21 17.77 9.23
CA LEU A 142 -1.09 18.39 9.46
C LEU A 142 -2.08 17.49 10.24
N GLY A 143 -1.65 16.32 10.70
CA GLY A 143 -2.50 15.28 11.29
C GLY A 143 -3.09 14.31 10.25
N GLN A 144 -3.42 13.09 10.71
CA GLN A 144 -3.85 11.99 9.83
C GLN A 144 -5.08 12.34 8.97
N SER A 145 -6.00 13.13 9.51
CA SER A 145 -7.30 13.46 8.90
C SER A 145 -7.29 14.77 8.10
N ALA A 146 -6.12 15.36 7.82
CA ALA A 146 -6.09 16.65 7.12
C ALA A 146 -6.63 16.56 5.68
N PRO A 147 -7.35 17.60 5.21
CA PRO A 147 -7.84 17.69 3.84
C PRO A 147 -6.73 17.60 2.79
N VAL A 148 -7.06 17.07 1.60
CA VAL A 148 -6.09 16.83 0.52
C VAL A 148 -5.45 18.13 0.01
N ASP A 149 -6.23 19.19 -0.14
CA ASP A 149 -5.78 20.52 -0.57
C ASP A 149 -4.81 21.14 0.44
N ALA A 150 -5.12 21.06 1.73
CA ALA A 150 -4.23 21.51 2.80
C ALA A 150 -2.92 20.71 2.81
N LYS A 151 -3.00 19.38 2.67
CA LYS A 151 -1.84 18.50 2.58
C LYS A 151 -0.95 18.82 1.38
N ALA A 152 -1.54 19.04 0.21
CA ALA A 152 -0.81 19.38 -1.02
C ALA A 152 -0.10 20.75 -0.91
N ALA A 153 -0.71 21.72 -0.23
CA ALA A 153 -0.15 23.06 -0.05
C ALA A 153 0.99 23.12 0.97
N TRP A 154 1.10 22.14 1.89
CA TRP A 154 2.04 22.19 3.00
C TRP A 154 3.51 22.04 2.60
N ASP A 155 3.80 21.13 1.67
CA ASP A 155 5.17 20.83 1.19
C ASP A 155 5.17 20.50 -0.31
N PRO A 156 4.84 21.50 -1.17
CA PRO A 156 4.62 21.28 -2.60
C PRO A 156 5.89 20.83 -3.35
N ASP A 157 7.08 21.16 -2.82
CA ASP A 157 8.36 20.74 -3.38
C ASP A 157 9.01 19.54 -2.65
N GLY A 158 8.35 19.03 -1.61
CA GLY A 158 8.78 17.85 -0.86
C GLY A 158 10.00 18.06 0.04
N ARG A 159 10.52 19.29 0.17
CA ARG A 159 11.77 19.55 0.90
C ARG A 159 11.60 19.40 2.41
N LYS A 160 10.43 19.77 2.94
CA LYS A 160 10.17 19.69 4.39
C LYS A 160 10.18 18.23 4.85
N LYS A 161 9.36 17.38 4.22
CA LYS A 161 9.29 15.95 4.59
C LYS A 161 10.61 15.23 4.32
N GLU A 162 11.36 15.61 3.29
CA GLU A 162 12.67 15.03 3.03
C GLU A 162 13.68 15.40 4.13
N SER A 163 13.67 16.65 4.61
CA SER A 163 14.55 17.05 5.72
C SER A 163 14.26 16.27 7.01
N LEU A 164 12.99 16.01 7.32
CA LEU A 164 12.59 15.19 8.46
C LEU A 164 12.96 13.71 8.26
N ARG A 165 12.74 13.18 7.06
CA ARG A 165 13.14 11.82 6.69
C ARG A 165 14.64 11.63 6.89
N ALA A 166 15.46 12.55 6.40
CA ALA A 166 16.91 12.51 6.56
C ALA A 166 17.32 12.56 8.04
N TYR A 167 16.76 13.50 8.81
CA TYR A 167 17.01 13.62 10.25
C TYR A 167 16.76 12.30 11.00
N ALA A 168 15.60 11.68 10.73
CA ALA A 168 15.19 10.44 11.38
C ALA A 168 16.00 9.24 10.88
N ALA A 169 16.33 9.16 9.59
CA ALA A 169 17.14 8.08 9.01
C ALA A 169 18.56 8.00 9.61
N GLU A 170 19.18 9.14 9.90
CA GLU A 170 20.50 9.20 10.55
C GLU A 170 20.48 8.63 11.98
N ARG A 171 19.33 8.68 12.67
CA ARG A 171 19.18 8.30 14.08
C ARG A 171 18.56 6.92 14.26
N LEU A 172 17.70 6.51 13.35
CA LEU A 172 17.01 5.21 13.35
C LEU A 172 17.72 4.24 12.41
N THR A 173 19.02 4.03 12.63
CA THR A 173 19.86 3.26 11.71
C THR A 173 19.48 1.78 11.59
N ASP A 174 18.61 1.26 12.44
CA ASP A 174 18.07 -0.11 12.41
C ASP A 174 16.68 -0.20 11.74
N LEU A 175 16.07 0.94 11.42
CA LEU A 175 14.77 1.06 10.76
C LEU A 175 14.92 1.65 9.36
N GLU A 176 13.84 1.59 8.60
CA GLU A 176 13.69 2.28 7.31
C GLU A 176 12.87 3.54 7.53
N VAL A 177 13.28 4.67 6.95
CA VAL A 177 12.55 5.94 7.01
C VAL A 177 12.29 6.45 5.60
N ARG A 178 11.03 6.61 5.24
CA ARG A 178 10.58 7.01 3.90
C ARG A 178 9.68 8.23 3.96
N SER A 179 9.75 9.07 2.93
CA SER A 179 8.73 10.11 2.75
C SER A 179 7.45 9.47 2.21
N GLY A 180 6.34 9.69 2.89
CA GLY A 180 5.02 9.19 2.53
C GLY A 180 4.08 10.32 2.12
N GLY A 181 3.31 10.13 1.05
CA GLY A 181 2.30 11.09 0.60
C GLY A 181 2.82 12.55 0.50
N SER A 182 1.94 13.51 0.75
CA SER A 182 2.23 14.94 0.68
C SER A 182 2.77 15.54 1.97
N THR A 183 2.45 14.97 3.14
CA THR A 183 2.80 15.55 4.46
C THR A 183 3.39 14.54 5.45
N SER A 184 3.75 13.33 5.01
CA SER A 184 4.03 12.23 5.92
C SER A 184 5.46 11.71 5.83
N VAL A 185 5.94 11.14 6.94
CA VAL A 185 7.17 10.35 7.02
C VAL A 185 6.79 9.03 7.68
N ASP A 186 7.06 7.94 6.98
CA ASP A 186 6.75 6.57 7.40
C ASP A 186 8.02 5.88 7.87
N ILE A 187 7.93 5.20 9.01
CA ILE A 187 9.03 4.47 9.64
C ILE A 187 8.61 3.01 9.77
N THR A 188 9.36 2.11 9.14
CA THR A 188 9.09 0.66 9.12
C THR A 188 10.34 -0.12 9.48
N ALA A 189 10.22 -1.45 9.59
CA ALA A 189 11.40 -2.31 9.59
C ALA A 189 12.21 -2.12 8.29
N LYS A 190 13.50 -2.45 8.33
CA LYS A 190 14.38 -2.39 7.16
C LYS A 190 13.95 -3.37 6.06
N GLY A 191 14.14 -2.94 4.82
CA GLY A 191 13.92 -3.78 3.65
C GLY A 191 12.44 -4.04 3.33
N ILE A 192 11.53 -3.23 3.89
CA ILE A 192 10.09 -3.32 3.63
C ILE A 192 9.74 -2.48 2.40
N ASP A 193 9.36 -3.14 1.32
CA ASP A 193 8.81 -2.56 0.09
C ASP A 193 7.78 -3.53 -0.53
N LYS A 194 7.18 -3.17 -1.66
CA LYS A 194 6.20 -4.06 -2.31
C LYS A 194 6.82 -5.37 -2.82
N ALA A 195 8.13 -5.40 -3.10
CA ALA A 195 8.84 -6.63 -3.47
C ALA A 195 8.97 -7.59 -2.27
N TYR A 196 9.18 -7.05 -1.06
CA TYR A 196 9.10 -7.82 0.17
C TYR A 196 7.74 -8.52 0.30
N GLY A 197 6.64 -7.76 0.22
CA GLY A 197 5.29 -8.32 0.27
C GLY A 197 5.05 -9.37 -0.82
N ALA A 198 5.46 -9.10 -2.06
CA ALA A 198 5.33 -10.05 -3.16
C ALA A 198 6.06 -11.37 -2.88
N ARG A 199 7.30 -11.33 -2.36
CA ARG A 199 8.04 -12.54 -1.96
C ARG A 199 7.33 -13.34 -0.87
N ARG A 200 6.82 -12.65 0.16
CA ARG A 200 6.07 -13.30 1.26
C ARG A 200 4.78 -13.94 0.75
N LEU A 201 4.07 -13.29 -0.16
CA LEU A 201 2.87 -13.86 -0.77
C LEU A 201 3.19 -15.11 -1.60
N MET A 202 4.22 -15.04 -2.44
CA MET A 202 4.69 -16.18 -3.24
C MET A 202 5.05 -17.38 -2.36
N GLU A 203 5.81 -17.17 -1.28
CA GLU A 203 6.17 -18.23 -0.32
C GLU A 203 4.93 -18.89 0.30
N ILE A 204 3.93 -18.10 0.70
CA ILE A 204 2.73 -18.60 1.37
C ILE A 204 1.79 -19.33 0.41
N LEU A 205 1.68 -18.85 -0.83
CA LEU A 205 0.77 -19.41 -1.83
C LEU A 205 1.43 -20.48 -2.71
N GLY A 206 2.76 -20.65 -2.64
CA GLY A 206 3.51 -21.54 -3.50
C GLY A 206 3.50 -21.08 -4.96
N LEU A 207 3.60 -19.77 -5.19
CA LEU A 207 3.62 -19.15 -6.52
C LEU A 207 5.05 -18.78 -6.92
N ASP A 208 5.33 -18.84 -8.22
CA ASP A 208 6.55 -18.32 -8.83
C ASP A 208 6.33 -16.91 -9.42
N LEU A 209 7.42 -16.23 -9.79
CA LEU A 209 7.36 -14.91 -10.43
C LEU A 209 6.45 -14.90 -11.67
N ASP A 210 6.50 -16.00 -12.43
CA ASP A 210 5.73 -16.15 -13.66
C ASP A 210 4.23 -16.35 -13.44
N ASP A 211 3.79 -16.62 -12.21
CA ASP A 211 2.38 -16.81 -11.88
C ASP A 211 1.65 -15.49 -11.57
N ILE A 212 2.40 -14.38 -11.42
CA ILE A 212 1.87 -13.10 -10.95
C ILE A 212 1.91 -12.08 -12.08
N LEU A 213 0.77 -11.41 -12.29
CA LEU A 213 0.67 -10.18 -13.10
C LEU A 213 0.42 -9.00 -12.18
N PHE A 214 1.27 -7.98 -12.22
CA PHE A 214 1.16 -6.81 -11.36
C PHE A 214 0.61 -5.57 -12.10
N PHE A 215 -0.23 -4.78 -11.44
CA PHE A 215 -0.71 -3.47 -11.89
C PHE A 215 -0.28 -2.39 -10.89
N GLY A 216 0.32 -1.31 -11.37
CA GLY A 216 0.71 -0.18 -10.53
C GLY A 216 0.96 1.09 -11.33
N ASP A 217 0.74 2.25 -10.70
CA ASP A 217 0.86 3.56 -11.33
C ASP A 217 2.29 4.14 -11.24
N ARG A 218 3.09 3.70 -10.26
CA ARG A 218 4.44 4.19 -9.98
C ARG A 218 5.54 3.18 -10.30
N LEU A 219 5.56 2.70 -11.55
CA LEU A 219 6.64 1.86 -12.10
C LEU A 219 7.84 2.67 -12.65
N ASP A 220 7.80 4.00 -12.52
CA ASP A 220 8.89 4.91 -12.86
C ASP A 220 10.11 4.77 -11.93
N GLU A 221 11.23 5.39 -12.30
CA GLU A 221 12.44 5.40 -11.47
C GLU A 221 12.17 6.06 -10.11
N GLY A 222 12.40 5.31 -9.02
CA GLY A 222 12.09 5.76 -7.66
C GLY A 222 10.62 5.63 -7.26
N GLY A 223 9.76 5.12 -8.15
CA GLY A 223 8.37 4.79 -7.84
C GLY A 223 8.25 3.61 -6.86
N ASN A 224 7.17 3.57 -6.08
CA ASN A 224 7.00 2.59 -5.00
C ASN A 224 6.62 1.18 -5.53
N ASP A 225 6.16 1.07 -6.78
CA ASP A 225 5.82 -0.19 -7.45
C ASP A 225 7.01 -0.81 -8.16
N ARG A 226 7.98 0.03 -8.55
CA ARG A 226 9.15 -0.39 -9.31
C ARG A 226 9.88 -1.60 -8.70
N PRO A 227 10.03 -1.74 -7.36
CA PRO A 227 10.60 -2.93 -6.76
C PRO A 227 9.91 -4.25 -7.16
N VAL A 228 8.60 -4.26 -7.41
CA VAL A 228 7.86 -5.45 -7.85
C VAL A 228 8.29 -5.86 -9.26
N ALA A 229 8.41 -4.90 -10.17
CA ALA A 229 8.89 -5.16 -11.53
C ALA A 229 10.38 -5.56 -11.55
N ASP A 230 11.22 -4.92 -10.72
CA ASP A 230 12.64 -5.27 -10.60
C ASP A 230 12.87 -6.67 -10.03
N LEU A 231 11.88 -7.24 -9.33
CA LEU A 231 11.90 -8.63 -8.89
C LEU A 231 11.76 -9.63 -10.06
N GLY A 232 11.29 -9.17 -11.22
CA GLY A 232 11.00 -9.99 -12.40
C GLY A 232 9.55 -10.42 -12.55
N ILE A 233 8.63 -9.84 -11.77
CA ILE A 233 7.19 -10.02 -11.96
C ILE A 233 6.74 -9.19 -13.17
N ASP A 234 5.93 -9.78 -14.06
CA ASP A 234 5.36 -9.06 -15.20
C ASP A 234 4.45 -7.94 -14.68
N ALA A 235 4.67 -6.71 -15.14
CA ALA A 235 4.00 -5.53 -14.64
C ALA A 235 3.35 -4.71 -15.76
N ILE A 236 2.13 -4.25 -15.50
CA ILE A 236 1.35 -3.36 -16.35
C ILE A 236 1.32 -1.99 -15.67
N ALA A 237 2.00 -1.02 -16.27
CA ALA A 237 1.91 0.37 -15.87
C ALA A 237 0.51 0.92 -16.16
N VAL A 238 -0.05 1.66 -15.21
CA VAL A 238 -1.35 2.34 -15.35
C VAL A 238 -1.25 3.83 -15.06
N HIS A 239 -2.20 4.59 -15.59
CA HIS A 239 -2.32 6.03 -15.36
C HIS A 239 -3.68 6.37 -14.73
N GLY A 240 -3.85 6.00 -13.46
CA GLY A 240 -5.13 6.14 -12.76
C GLY A 240 -5.99 4.88 -12.85
N TRP A 241 -7.03 4.84 -12.01
CA TRP A 241 -7.93 3.70 -11.90
C TRP A 241 -8.77 3.46 -13.16
N GLU A 242 -9.03 4.49 -13.97
CA GLU A 242 -9.74 4.36 -15.24
C GLU A 242 -8.93 3.56 -16.28
N ASP A 243 -7.60 3.75 -16.29
CA ASP A 243 -6.69 3.00 -17.18
C ASP A 243 -6.58 1.54 -16.70
N THR A 244 -6.52 1.32 -15.38
CA THR A 244 -6.64 -0.03 -14.81
C THR A 244 -7.94 -0.70 -15.22
N PHE A 245 -9.08 -0.01 -15.10
CA PHE A 245 -10.38 -0.54 -15.47
C PHE A 245 -10.41 -0.97 -16.95
N ALA A 246 -9.88 -0.15 -17.85
CA ALA A 246 -9.82 -0.47 -19.27
C ALA A 246 -8.93 -1.69 -19.56
N LYS A 247 -7.72 -1.72 -19.00
CA LYS A 247 -6.73 -2.81 -19.24
C LYS A 247 -7.15 -4.11 -18.58
N LEU A 248 -7.60 -4.06 -17.32
CA LEU A 248 -8.10 -5.22 -16.60
C LEU A 248 -9.36 -5.77 -17.26
N GLY A 249 -10.26 -4.88 -17.71
CA GLY A 249 -11.48 -5.26 -18.43
C GLY A 249 -11.18 -6.07 -19.69
N ALA A 250 -10.16 -5.66 -20.46
CA ALA A 250 -9.72 -6.40 -21.63
C ALA A 250 -9.13 -7.79 -21.33
N ILE A 251 -8.56 -7.99 -20.13
CA ILE A 251 -7.98 -9.26 -19.69
C ILE A 251 -9.05 -10.19 -19.12
N VAL A 252 -10.01 -9.65 -18.36
CA VAL A 252 -11.04 -10.45 -17.67
C VAL A 252 -12.18 -10.84 -18.62
N ARG A 253 -12.52 -9.97 -19.58
CA ARG A 253 -13.68 -10.12 -20.46
C ARG A 253 -13.32 -10.45 -21.92
N GLY A 254 -12.03 -10.48 -22.26
CA GLY A 254 -11.49 -10.82 -23.58
C GLY A 254 -11.07 -12.28 -23.66
#